data_AF-A0A653G353-F1
#
_entry.id   AF-A0A653G353-F1
#
_cell.length_a   1.000
_cell.length_b   1.000
_cell.length_c   1.000
_cell.angle_alpha   90.00
_cell.angle_beta   90.00
_cell.angle_gamma   90.00
#
_symmetry.space_group_name_H-M   'P 1'
#
loop_
_entity.id
_entity.type
_entity.pdbx_description
1 polymer ?
#
loop_
_entity_poly.entity_id
_entity_poly.type
_entity_poly.pdbx_seq_one_letter_code
_entity_poly.pdbx_strand_id
1 'polypeptide(L)'
;MNKKIFINFILFFLIPLQLLIFTFLVPPFQKPDEQPHFEKSLLISKGYLFCQQKSNNIVKLEKKYVDFIKTPYLDLLTHGGSSKLPLPIFLKDLFSNNQSNKKIDFNIDHLCSFPIISYLPQAFTLKVLSLININPIQSIYFVRLIMGIIGYFWFLYLYRKIADNFKLILLFTFALPMTLHQVSSLSYDALHIMFGLTFFMLITSFWIPASAGMTQTAKKYFKLFFVLFLFLWSKKIGYETFFLFLFLIPFKIKPMMISSLIFVPFYILSKLNGSYDLQSSLSSQVINPIQQISFLFSNPVNLITVIMTTTVHRFTFYLQSLIGIFGWLEYGLDPLSYLLYGLFFVYVIVETRHASSLHKNKIILLFITLIISYVFIVLLAFVFNTESGTLTAHGVQGRYFIPFLPFVILLIVQFTQKIKYLKNIKINGCVKNFFCLLIVIYLISATFYSVFNRYY
;
A
#
# COMPACT_ATOMS: atom_id res chain seq x y z
N MET A 1 -29.86 11.54 -7.74
CA MET A 1 -28.96 11.51 -6.58
C MET A 1 -28.23 12.80 -6.35
N ASN A 2 -28.41 13.35 -5.15
CA ASN A 2 -27.54 14.38 -4.61
C ASN A 2 -26.15 13.74 -4.41
N LYS A 3 -25.11 14.19 -5.12
CA LYS A 3 -23.72 13.64 -5.12
C LYS A 3 -23.22 13.22 -3.72
N LYS A 4 -23.65 13.96 -2.71
CA LYS A 4 -23.43 13.73 -1.27
C LYS A 4 -23.90 12.36 -0.75
N ILE A 5 -25.02 11.82 -1.23
CA ILE A 5 -25.61 10.56 -0.71
C ILE A 5 -24.74 9.34 -1.05
N PHE A 6 -24.34 9.16 -2.31
CA PHE A 6 -23.44 8.06 -2.69
C PHE A 6 -22.09 8.14 -2.01
N ILE A 7 -21.53 9.34 -1.92
CA ILE A 7 -20.28 9.54 -1.21
C ILE A 7 -20.44 9.10 0.25
N ASN A 8 -21.54 9.48 0.91
CA ASN A 8 -21.83 9.01 2.26
C ASN A 8 -21.97 7.48 2.34
N PHE A 9 -22.62 6.83 1.37
CA PHE A 9 -22.69 5.37 1.34
C PHE A 9 -21.31 4.73 1.20
N ILE A 10 -20.43 5.28 0.37
CA ILE A 10 -19.05 4.78 0.27
C ILE A 10 -18.30 4.99 1.58
N LEU A 11 -18.36 6.20 2.14
CA LEU A 11 -17.63 6.59 3.34
C LEU A 11 -18.04 5.79 4.57
N PHE A 12 -19.34 5.61 4.79
CA PHE A 12 -19.87 5.08 6.05
C PHE A 12 -20.38 3.63 5.96
N PHE A 13 -20.51 3.06 4.74
CA PHE A 13 -20.92 1.67 4.57
C PHE A 13 -19.88 0.85 3.80
N LEU A 14 -19.53 1.22 2.56
CA LEU A 14 -18.61 0.44 1.73
C LEU A 14 -17.25 0.25 2.42
N ILE A 15 -16.62 1.36 2.81
CA ILE A 15 -15.27 1.35 3.39
C ILE A 15 -15.24 0.60 4.73
N PRO A 16 -16.08 0.93 5.74
CA PRO A 16 -16.04 0.22 7.02
C PRO A 16 -16.37 -1.27 6.90
N LEU A 17 -17.37 -1.66 6.10
CA LEU A 17 -17.74 -3.07 5.96
C LEU A 17 -16.65 -3.87 5.23
N GLN A 18 -16.03 -3.32 4.19
CA GLN A 18 -14.90 -3.99 3.54
C GLN A 18 -13.68 -4.11 4.48
N LEU A 19 -13.40 -3.09 5.29
CA LEU A 19 -12.35 -3.17 6.32
C LEU A 19 -12.63 -4.30 7.32
N LEU A 20 -13.87 -4.46 7.77
CA LEU A 20 -14.26 -5.55 8.68
C LEU A 20 -14.13 -6.92 8.01
N ILE A 21 -14.58 -7.06 6.75
CA ILE A 21 -14.42 -8.28 5.94
C ILE A 21 -12.94 -8.67 5.86
N PHE A 22 -12.07 -7.74 5.43
CA PHE A 22 -10.64 -8.02 5.30
C PHE A 22 -9.91 -8.18 6.63
N THR A 23 -10.46 -7.67 7.73
CA THR A 23 -9.89 -7.84 9.07
C THR A 23 -10.17 -9.25 9.57
N PHE A 24 -11.44 -9.68 9.57
CA PHE A 24 -11.90 -10.86 10.29
C PHE A 24 -12.05 -12.12 9.43
N LEU A 25 -12.43 -12.00 8.16
CA LEU A 25 -12.69 -13.18 7.33
C LEU A 25 -11.42 -13.74 6.70
N VAL A 26 -10.42 -12.90 6.41
CA VAL A 26 -9.12 -13.37 5.92
C VAL A 26 -8.39 -14.09 7.05
N PRO A 27 -8.00 -15.38 6.91
CA PRO A 27 -7.27 -16.08 7.96
C PRO A 27 -5.88 -15.46 8.21
N PRO A 28 -5.21 -15.80 9.32
CA PRO A 28 -3.85 -15.32 9.59
C PRO A 28 -2.87 -15.72 8.49
N PHE A 29 -1.92 -14.82 8.18
CA PHE A 29 -0.86 -15.02 7.19
C PHE A 29 -1.32 -15.15 5.73
N GLN A 30 -2.60 -14.90 5.47
CA GLN A 30 -3.17 -14.97 4.13
C GLN A 30 -3.25 -13.61 3.42
N LYS A 31 -2.70 -12.54 4.00
CA LYS A 31 -2.42 -11.30 3.25
C LYS A 31 -1.00 -11.40 2.68
N PRO A 32 -0.71 -10.75 1.53
CA PRO A 32 0.60 -10.86 0.93
C PRO A 32 1.73 -10.53 1.90
N ASP A 33 2.70 -11.44 2.02
CA ASP A 33 3.89 -11.28 2.86
C ASP A 33 3.59 -11.04 4.35
N GLU A 34 2.39 -11.38 4.83
CA GLU A 34 1.95 -10.96 6.18
C GLU A 34 2.67 -11.68 7.31
N GLN A 35 3.07 -12.94 7.12
CA GLN A 35 3.86 -13.67 8.12
C GLN A 35 5.18 -12.96 8.45
N PRO A 36 6.07 -12.65 7.48
CA PRO A 36 7.28 -11.91 7.81
C PRO A 36 6.96 -10.51 8.37
N HIS A 37 5.87 -9.86 7.96
CA HIS A 37 5.45 -8.59 8.56
C HIS A 37 5.03 -8.72 10.03
N PHE A 38 4.32 -9.79 10.40
CA PHE A 38 3.99 -10.12 11.78
C PHE A 38 5.25 -10.38 12.60
N GLU A 39 6.17 -11.20 12.10
CA GLU A 39 7.43 -11.52 12.75
C GLU A 39 8.26 -10.24 13.01
N LYS A 40 8.38 -9.36 12.01
CA LYS A 40 9.06 -8.05 12.14
C LYS A 40 8.39 -7.16 13.20
N SER A 41 7.07 -7.07 13.19
CA SER A 41 6.30 -6.28 14.17
C SER A 41 6.45 -6.85 15.58
N LEU A 42 6.46 -8.18 15.72
CA LEU A 42 6.66 -8.87 16.99
C LEU A 42 8.07 -8.59 17.54
N LEU A 43 9.11 -8.69 16.71
CA LEU A 43 10.50 -8.42 17.12
C LEU A 43 10.67 -6.98 17.61
N ILE A 44 10.13 -6.00 16.88
CA ILE A 44 10.13 -4.60 17.30
C ILE A 44 9.37 -4.40 18.61
N SER A 45 8.24 -5.10 18.80
CA SER A 45 7.46 -5.04 20.05
C SER A 45 8.26 -5.50 21.29
N LYS A 46 9.23 -6.40 21.08
CA LYS A 46 10.15 -6.92 22.10
C LYS A 46 11.46 -6.13 22.21
N GLY A 47 11.64 -5.09 21.41
CA GLY A 47 12.82 -4.22 21.44
C GLY A 47 13.97 -4.65 20.52
N TYR A 48 13.78 -5.67 19.67
CA TYR A 48 14.77 -6.03 18.65
C TYR A 48 14.61 -5.10 17.44
N LEU A 49 15.58 -4.21 17.23
CA LEU A 49 15.52 -3.17 16.19
C LEU A 49 16.42 -3.45 14.98
N PHE A 50 17.42 -4.31 15.14
CA PHE A 50 18.39 -4.67 14.11
C PHE A 50 18.96 -6.07 14.38
N CYS A 51 19.42 -6.75 13.34
CA CYS A 51 20.25 -7.95 13.49
C CYS A 51 21.64 -7.57 13.99
N GLN A 52 22.19 -8.38 14.90
CA GLN A 52 23.49 -8.13 15.51
C GLN A 52 24.63 -8.72 14.66
N GLN A 53 24.38 -9.85 14.01
CA GLN A 53 25.37 -10.61 13.26
C GLN A 53 24.97 -10.75 11.80
N LYS A 54 25.91 -11.17 10.95
CA LYS A 54 25.66 -11.41 9.51
C LYS A 54 24.86 -12.70 9.26
N SER A 55 24.96 -13.67 10.15
CA SER A 55 24.23 -14.95 10.13
C SER A 55 24.11 -15.49 11.55
N ASN A 56 23.24 -16.48 11.76
CA ASN A 56 22.94 -17.07 13.07
C ASN A 56 22.38 -16.06 14.09
N ASN A 57 21.58 -15.10 13.63
CA ASN A 57 20.84 -14.23 14.52
C ASN A 57 19.72 -15.04 15.20
N ILE A 58 19.91 -15.34 16.48
CA ILE A 58 18.95 -16.05 17.32
C ILE A 58 18.43 -15.08 18.37
N VAL A 59 17.11 -15.01 18.52
CA VAL A 59 16.45 -14.24 19.57
C VAL A 59 15.54 -15.12 20.41
N LYS A 60 15.33 -14.71 21.66
CA LYS A 60 14.44 -15.42 22.58
C LYS A 60 13.02 -14.87 22.46
N LEU A 61 12.09 -15.70 21.98
CA LEU A 61 10.66 -15.38 21.82
C LEU A 61 9.79 -16.34 22.62
N GLU A 62 8.61 -15.90 23.06
CA GLU A 62 7.66 -16.77 23.75
C GLU A 62 7.17 -17.88 22.81
N LYS A 63 7.19 -19.12 23.31
CA LYS A 63 6.85 -20.32 22.55
C LYS A 63 5.49 -20.21 21.85
N LYS A 64 4.48 -19.61 22.49
CA LYS A 64 3.16 -19.37 21.87
C LYS A 64 3.22 -18.67 20.51
N TYR A 65 4.13 -17.70 20.32
CA TYR A 65 4.25 -16.99 19.05
C TYR A 65 4.96 -17.85 18.00
N VAL A 66 5.99 -18.59 18.41
CA VAL A 66 6.73 -19.49 17.51
C VAL A 66 5.85 -20.65 17.05
N ASP A 67 5.07 -21.24 17.97
CA ASP A 67 4.09 -22.29 17.66
C ASP A 67 3.03 -21.76 16.68
N PHE A 68 2.52 -20.54 16.92
CA PHE A 68 1.57 -19.89 16.02
C PHE A 68 2.14 -19.64 14.61
N ILE A 69 3.36 -19.13 14.51
CA ILE A 69 4.05 -18.90 13.23
C ILE A 69 4.24 -20.22 12.46
N LYS A 70 4.54 -21.31 13.17
CA LYS A 70 4.79 -22.64 12.60
C LYS A 70 3.55 -23.52 12.48
N THR A 71 2.35 -22.94 12.58
CA THR A 71 1.08 -23.68 12.51
C THR A 71 0.90 -24.36 11.15
N PRO A 72 0.88 -25.70 11.05
CA PRO A 72 0.92 -26.40 9.76
C PRO A 72 -0.29 -26.14 8.86
N TYR A 73 -1.49 -26.00 9.42
CA TYR A 73 -2.69 -25.77 8.61
C TYR A 73 -2.74 -24.35 8.02
N LEU A 74 -2.07 -23.37 8.65
CA LEU A 74 -1.95 -22.02 8.09
C LEU A 74 -0.96 -21.99 6.92
N ASP A 75 0.13 -22.75 7.03
CA ASP A 75 1.09 -22.92 5.93
C ASP A 75 0.47 -23.68 4.75
N LEU A 76 -0.30 -24.74 5.03
CA LEU A 76 -1.07 -25.46 4.01
C LEU A 76 -2.14 -24.58 3.35
N LEU A 77 -2.70 -23.59 4.05
CA LEU A 77 -3.62 -22.62 3.43
C LEU A 77 -2.93 -21.73 2.40
N THR A 78 -1.68 -21.37 2.67
CA THR A 78 -0.85 -20.53 1.79
C THR A 78 -0.28 -21.30 0.60
N HIS A 79 0.22 -22.52 0.79
CA HIS A 79 0.93 -23.26 -0.26
C HIS A 79 0.13 -24.42 -0.86
N GLY A 80 -0.96 -24.83 -0.21
CA GLY A 80 -1.76 -26.01 -0.59
C GLY A 80 -2.86 -25.75 -1.63
N GLY A 81 -2.83 -24.62 -2.33
CA GLY A 81 -3.79 -24.30 -3.39
C GLY A 81 -5.21 -24.10 -2.89
N SER A 82 -6.12 -25.05 -3.14
CA SER A 82 -7.55 -24.93 -2.83
C SER A 82 -7.93 -25.34 -1.39
N SER A 83 -6.96 -25.48 -0.50
CA SER A 83 -7.16 -25.82 0.91
C SER A 83 -8.06 -24.81 1.63
N LYS A 84 -8.93 -25.32 2.51
CA LYS A 84 -9.87 -24.56 3.34
C LYS A 84 -9.42 -24.53 4.79
N LEU A 85 -9.80 -23.48 5.51
CA LEU A 85 -9.48 -23.35 6.92
C LEU A 85 -10.20 -24.45 7.71
N PRO A 86 -9.49 -25.32 8.45
CA PRO A 86 -10.14 -26.33 9.29
C PRO A 86 -10.80 -25.65 10.49
N LEU A 87 -12.04 -25.18 10.31
CA LEU A 87 -12.78 -24.37 11.28
C LEU A 87 -12.80 -24.95 12.70
N PRO A 88 -13.06 -26.25 12.93
CA PRO A 88 -13.09 -26.79 14.29
C PRO A 88 -11.75 -26.66 15.03
N ILE A 89 -10.64 -26.92 14.32
CA ILE A 89 -9.28 -26.81 14.87
C ILE A 89 -8.95 -25.34 15.09
N PHE A 90 -9.19 -24.51 14.08
CA PHE A 90 -8.92 -23.08 14.16
C PHE A 90 -9.68 -22.38 15.31
N LEU A 91 -10.96 -22.69 15.51
CA LEU A 91 -11.75 -22.11 16.59
C LEU A 91 -11.24 -22.59 17.96
N LYS A 92 -10.85 -23.86 18.09
CA LYS A 92 -10.24 -24.37 19.31
C LYS A 92 -8.94 -23.62 19.63
N ASP A 93 -8.10 -23.39 18.62
CA ASP A 93 -6.82 -22.68 18.79
C ASP A 93 -7.05 -21.18 19.09
N LEU A 94 -8.03 -20.54 18.44
CA LEU A 94 -8.42 -19.14 18.65
C LEU A 94 -8.86 -18.85 20.09
N PHE A 95 -9.59 -19.78 20.71
CA PHE A 95 -10.10 -19.65 22.09
C PHE A 95 -9.26 -20.41 23.11
N SER A 96 -8.09 -20.93 22.71
CA SER A 96 -7.20 -21.64 23.63
C SER A 96 -6.56 -20.68 24.64
N ASN A 97 -6.65 -21.06 25.93
CA ASN A 97 -5.94 -20.39 27.04
C ASN A 97 -4.61 -21.07 27.40
N ASN A 98 -4.36 -22.28 26.88
CA ASN A 98 -3.16 -23.06 27.17
C ASN A 98 -1.98 -22.60 26.31
N GLN A 99 -1.36 -21.49 26.70
CA GLN A 99 -0.23 -20.91 25.98
C GLN A 99 1.03 -20.85 26.82
N SER A 100 2.12 -21.32 26.24
CA SER A 100 3.42 -21.29 26.88
C SER A 100 4.11 -19.95 26.64
N ASN A 101 4.35 -19.23 27.73
CA ASN A 101 5.20 -18.03 27.75
C ASN A 101 6.70 -18.36 27.93
N LYS A 102 7.08 -19.65 27.93
CA LYS A 102 8.49 -20.05 27.96
C LYS A 102 9.21 -19.47 26.74
N LYS A 103 10.34 -18.82 26.98
CA LYS A 103 11.16 -18.28 25.90
C LYS A 103 11.95 -19.41 25.24
N ILE A 104 11.88 -19.48 23.91
CA ILE A 104 12.65 -20.40 23.09
C ILE A 104 13.43 -19.62 22.03
N ASP A 105 14.44 -20.27 21.50
CA ASP A 105 15.32 -19.70 20.47
C ASP A 105 14.60 -19.68 19.11
N PHE A 106 14.65 -18.54 18.43
CA PHE A 106 14.05 -18.30 17.12
C PHE A 106 15.07 -17.62 16.20
N ASN A 107 15.32 -18.20 15.04
CA ASN A 107 16.23 -17.64 14.03
C ASN A 107 15.52 -16.50 13.28
N ILE A 108 16.21 -15.36 13.11
CA ILE A 108 15.71 -14.16 12.44
C ILE A 108 16.57 -13.71 11.26
N ASP A 109 17.44 -14.56 10.74
CA ASP A 109 18.34 -14.23 9.63
C ASP A 109 17.56 -13.79 8.37
N HIS A 110 16.39 -14.40 8.12
CA HIS A 110 15.51 -14.03 7.00
C HIS A 110 14.79 -12.69 7.20
N LEU A 111 14.91 -12.06 8.37
CA LEU A 111 14.15 -10.87 8.74
C LEU A 111 15.00 -9.61 8.93
N CYS A 112 16.33 -9.66 8.75
CA CYS A 112 17.30 -8.64 9.16
C CYS A 112 17.13 -7.20 8.63
N SER A 113 16.05 -6.96 7.90
CA SER A 113 15.55 -5.67 7.46
C SER A 113 14.21 -5.31 8.09
N PHE A 114 14.29 -4.47 9.11
CA PHE A 114 13.15 -3.98 9.88
C PHE A 114 13.04 -2.46 9.77
N PRO A 115 12.28 -1.89 8.81
CA PRO A 115 11.93 -0.47 8.86
C PRO A 115 11.05 -0.18 10.08
N ILE A 116 11.67 0.28 11.16
CA ILE A 116 11.03 0.45 12.48
C ILE A 116 9.76 1.29 12.37
N ILE A 117 9.82 2.42 11.65
CA ILE A 117 8.67 3.32 11.48
C ILE A 117 7.49 2.61 10.84
N SER A 118 7.75 1.73 9.87
CA SER A 118 6.71 1.04 9.12
C SER A 118 5.88 0.05 9.95
N TYR A 119 6.45 -0.42 11.05
CA TYR A 119 5.83 -1.41 11.92
C TYR A 119 5.52 -0.87 13.31
N LEU A 120 5.84 0.40 13.59
CA LEU A 120 5.71 0.96 14.94
C LEU A 120 4.26 0.88 15.48
N PRO A 121 3.21 1.23 14.70
CA PRO A 121 1.83 1.07 15.17
C PRO A 121 1.45 -0.40 15.47
N GLN A 122 1.86 -1.32 14.62
CA GLN A 122 1.59 -2.76 14.74
C GLN A 122 2.33 -3.33 15.96
N ALA A 123 3.63 -3.00 16.10
CA ALA A 123 4.48 -3.41 17.20
C ALA A 123 4.01 -2.86 18.54
N PHE A 124 3.56 -1.61 18.60
CA PHE A 124 2.97 -1.03 19.81
C PHE A 124 1.72 -1.81 20.22
N THR A 125 0.83 -2.11 19.27
CA THR A 125 -0.38 -2.89 19.53
C THR A 125 -0.03 -4.30 20.02
N LEU A 126 0.90 -5.01 19.36
CA LEU A 126 1.39 -6.31 19.80
C LEU A 126 2.02 -6.27 21.20
N LYS A 127 2.77 -5.21 21.52
CA LYS A 127 3.37 -5.03 22.86
C LYS A 127 2.28 -4.98 23.92
N VAL A 128 1.26 -4.15 23.73
CA VAL A 128 0.12 -4.04 24.66
C VAL A 128 -0.60 -5.39 24.82
N LEU A 129 -0.92 -6.07 23.71
CA LEU A 129 -1.59 -7.37 23.73
C LEU A 129 -0.74 -8.46 24.42
N SER A 130 0.58 -8.38 24.27
CA SER A 130 1.49 -9.32 24.93
C SER A 130 1.55 -9.12 26.45
N LEU A 131 1.40 -7.88 26.95
CA LEU A 131 1.38 -7.56 28.38
C LEU A 131 0.15 -8.16 29.09
N ILE A 132 -0.99 -8.20 28.40
CA ILE A 132 -2.23 -8.83 28.88
C ILE A 132 -2.34 -10.32 28.49
N ASN A 133 -1.24 -10.90 28.00
CA ASN A 133 -1.11 -12.31 27.65
C ASN A 133 -2.17 -12.84 26.66
N ILE A 134 -2.61 -12.00 25.71
CA ILE A 134 -3.58 -12.42 24.68
C ILE A 134 -3.01 -13.49 23.75
N ASN A 135 -3.92 -14.31 23.21
CA ASN A 135 -3.63 -15.35 22.23
C ASN A 135 -3.01 -14.77 20.95
N PRO A 136 -1.95 -15.38 20.36
CA PRO A 136 -1.33 -14.90 19.12
C PRO A 136 -2.30 -14.77 17.93
N ILE A 137 -3.23 -15.72 17.76
CA ILE A 137 -4.26 -15.67 16.73
C ILE A 137 -5.18 -14.48 16.98
N GLN A 138 -5.67 -14.29 18.20
CA GLN A 138 -6.47 -13.10 18.53
C GLN A 138 -5.67 -11.81 18.31
N SER A 139 -4.37 -11.85 18.62
CA SER A 139 -3.49 -10.69 18.49
C SER A 139 -3.39 -10.20 17.05
N ILE A 140 -3.30 -11.11 16.07
CA ILE A 140 -3.24 -10.70 14.65
C ILE A 140 -4.52 -9.96 14.24
N TYR A 141 -5.70 -10.46 14.65
CA TYR A 141 -6.98 -9.81 14.36
C TYR A 141 -7.11 -8.45 15.05
N PHE A 142 -6.69 -8.34 16.31
CA PHE A 142 -6.68 -7.06 17.01
C PHE A 142 -5.76 -6.04 16.35
N VAL A 143 -4.55 -6.44 15.93
CA VAL A 143 -3.64 -5.55 15.20
C VAL A 143 -4.25 -5.10 13.88
N ARG A 144 -4.81 -6.02 13.09
CA ARG A 144 -5.50 -5.70 11.83
C ARG A 144 -6.66 -4.72 12.05
N LEU A 145 -7.46 -4.92 13.10
CA LEU A 145 -8.56 -4.05 13.46
C LEU A 145 -8.08 -2.64 13.82
N ILE A 146 -7.06 -2.53 14.67
CA ILE A 146 -6.46 -1.24 15.06
C ILE A 146 -5.89 -0.52 13.84
N MET A 147 -5.18 -1.23 12.96
CA MET A 147 -4.66 -0.65 11.72
C MET A 147 -5.78 -0.19 10.78
N GLY A 148 -6.85 -0.97 10.64
CA GLY A 148 -8.04 -0.60 9.89
C GLY A 148 -8.72 0.67 10.44
N ILE A 149 -8.87 0.77 11.77
CA ILE A 149 -9.43 1.94 12.46
C ILE A 149 -8.55 3.17 12.24
N ILE A 150 -7.24 3.05 12.48
CA ILE A 150 -6.27 4.13 12.27
C ILE A 150 -6.33 4.61 10.82
N GLY A 151 -6.29 3.69 9.85
CA GLY A 151 -6.36 4.02 8.43
C GLY A 151 -7.67 4.69 8.03
N TYR A 152 -8.80 4.21 8.53
CA TYR A 152 -10.12 4.81 8.27
C TYR A 152 -10.23 6.24 8.80
N PHE A 153 -9.88 6.47 10.07
CA PHE A 153 -9.94 7.82 10.65
C PHE A 153 -8.89 8.77 10.06
N TRP A 154 -7.70 8.26 9.70
CA TRP A 154 -6.70 9.02 8.96
C TRP A 154 -7.24 9.46 7.60
N PHE A 155 -7.86 8.55 6.85
CA PHE A 155 -8.49 8.87 5.59
C PHE A 155 -9.63 9.90 5.75
N LEU A 156 -10.51 9.74 6.74
CA LEU A 156 -11.56 10.74 7.00
C LEU A 156 -10.99 12.12 7.33
N TYR A 157 -9.88 12.17 8.08
CA TYR A 157 -9.16 13.40 8.35
C TYR A 157 -8.64 14.04 7.05
N LEU A 158 -7.98 13.27 6.18
CA LEU A 158 -7.51 13.75 4.87
C LEU A 158 -8.66 14.20 3.97
N TYR A 159 -9.74 13.41 3.91
CA TYR A 159 -10.93 13.69 3.12
C TYR A 159 -11.60 15.00 3.54
N ARG A 160 -11.60 15.32 4.84
CA ARG A 160 -12.10 16.60 5.35
C ARG A 160 -11.17 17.78 5.02
N LYS A 161 -9.86 17.56 4.94
CA LYS A 161 -8.85 18.62 4.76
C LYS A 161 -8.54 18.94 3.30
N ILE A 162 -8.68 17.96 2.40
CA ILE A 162 -8.42 18.15 0.98
C ILE A 162 -9.47 19.07 0.34
N ALA A 163 -9.06 19.82 -0.69
CA ALA A 163 -9.99 20.66 -1.45
C ALA A 163 -11.10 19.82 -2.07
N ASP A 164 -12.32 20.37 -2.16
CA ASP A 164 -13.50 19.68 -2.69
C ASP A 164 -13.26 19.08 -4.08
N ASN A 165 -12.46 19.76 -4.88
CA ASN A 165 -12.09 19.40 -6.24
C ASN A 165 -11.31 18.08 -6.35
N PHE A 166 -10.61 17.67 -5.28
CA PHE A 166 -9.80 16.46 -5.24
C PHE A 166 -10.40 15.37 -4.34
N LYS A 167 -11.52 15.62 -3.65
CA LYS A 167 -12.16 14.66 -2.73
C LYS A 167 -12.52 13.34 -3.41
N LEU A 168 -13.00 13.38 -4.65
CA LEU A 168 -13.35 12.16 -5.40
C LEU A 168 -12.13 11.32 -5.78
N ILE A 169 -11.00 11.97 -6.10
CA ILE A 169 -9.73 11.28 -6.39
C ILE A 169 -9.29 10.51 -5.14
N LEU A 170 -9.28 11.20 -3.99
CA LEU A 170 -8.90 10.61 -2.72
C LEU A 170 -9.85 9.46 -2.32
N LEU A 171 -11.17 9.68 -2.46
CA LEU A 171 -12.20 8.69 -2.15
C LEU A 171 -12.02 7.43 -2.98
N PHE A 172 -11.83 7.56 -4.30
CA PHE A 172 -11.65 6.43 -5.18
C PHE A 172 -10.41 5.61 -4.80
N THR A 173 -9.26 6.27 -4.62
CA THR A 173 -8.02 5.57 -4.26
C THR A 173 -8.12 4.81 -2.94
N PHE A 174 -8.76 5.40 -1.92
CA PHE A 174 -8.91 4.74 -0.62
C PHE A 174 -9.97 3.64 -0.63
N ALA A 175 -11.06 3.81 -1.40
CA ALA A 175 -12.15 2.86 -1.49
C ALA A 175 -11.85 1.62 -2.35
N LEU A 176 -10.67 1.54 -2.99
CA LEU A 176 -10.26 0.32 -3.68
C LEU A 176 -10.13 -0.84 -2.70
N PRO A 177 -10.64 -2.04 -3.04
CA PRO A 177 -10.55 -3.22 -2.19
C PRO A 177 -9.12 -3.56 -1.81
N MET A 178 -8.16 -3.45 -2.74
CA MET A 178 -6.75 -3.68 -2.44
C MET A 178 -6.19 -2.66 -1.42
N THR A 179 -6.61 -1.40 -1.49
CA THR A 179 -6.22 -0.39 -0.49
C THR A 179 -6.74 -0.78 0.89
N LEU A 180 -8.01 -1.15 1.01
CA LEU A 180 -8.61 -1.53 2.29
C LEU A 180 -8.05 -2.85 2.83
N HIS A 181 -7.74 -3.80 1.95
CA HIS A 181 -7.07 -5.05 2.28
C HIS A 181 -5.68 -4.80 2.90
N GLN A 182 -4.89 -3.90 2.30
CA GLN A 182 -3.55 -3.55 2.78
C GLN A 182 -3.57 -2.68 4.05
N VAL A 183 -4.48 -1.71 4.15
CA VAL A 183 -4.60 -0.85 5.34
C VAL A 183 -5.00 -1.65 6.59
N SER A 184 -5.78 -2.72 6.42
CA SER A 184 -6.14 -3.65 7.50
C SER A 184 -5.15 -4.81 7.66
N SER A 185 -3.92 -4.70 7.17
CA SER A 185 -2.88 -5.74 7.27
C SER A 185 -1.76 -5.34 8.24
N LEU A 186 -0.86 -6.28 8.56
CA LEU A 186 0.37 -5.98 9.31
C LEU A 186 1.50 -5.43 8.43
N SER A 187 1.28 -5.26 7.12
CA SER A 187 2.31 -4.83 6.20
C SER A 187 2.69 -3.37 6.37
N TYR A 188 3.89 -3.03 5.90
CA TYR A 188 4.32 -1.64 5.77
C TYR A 188 3.52 -0.87 4.71
N ASP A 189 2.74 -1.55 3.85
CA ASP A 189 1.98 -0.89 2.77
C ASP A 189 0.91 0.03 3.35
N ALA A 190 0.34 -0.29 4.51
CA ALA A 190 -0.63 0.55 5.20
C ALA A 190 -0.10 1.98 5.42
N LEU A 191 1.11 2.11 5.98
CA LEU A 191 1.73 3.42 6.23
C LEU A 191 2.16 4.13 4.95
N HIS A 192 2.65 3.40 3.94
CA HIS A 192 2.95 4.00 2.65
C HIS A 192 1.71 4.58 1.96
N ILE A 193 0.59 3.86 1.99
CA ILE A 193 -0.68 4.37 1.45
C ILE A 193 -1.09 5.64 2.22
N MET A 194 -1.09 5.59 3.56
CA MET A 194 -1.47 6.75 4.38
C MET A 194 -0.58 7.97 4.11
N PHE A 195 0.74 7.80 4.08
CA PHE A 195 1.68 8.89 3.81
C PHE A 195 1.62 9.36 2.35
N GLY A 196 1.44 8.47 1.37
CA GLY A 196 1.28 8.82 -0.04
C GLY A 196 0.02 9.66 -0.29
N LEU A 197 -1.10 9.29 0.31
CA LEU A 197 -2.35 10.08 0.27
C LEU A 197 -2.20 11.43 0.99
N THR A 198 -1.49 11.45 2.12
CA THR A 198 -1.17 12.68 2.85
C THR A 198 -0.29 13.60 1.99
N PHE A 199 0.71 13.04 1.32
CA PHE A 199 1.61 13.75 0.43
C PHE A 199 0.85 14.36 -0.76
N PHE A 200 -0.03 13.60 -1.40
CA PHE A 200 -0.91 14.11 -2.46
C PHE A 200 -1.78 15.29 -1.98
N MET A 201 -2.39 15.18 -0.81
CA MET A 201 -3.17 16.27 -0.20
C MET A 201 -2.30 17.51 0.06
N LEU A 202 -1.08 17.33 0.56
CA LEU A 202 -0.16 18.44 0.80
C LEU A 202 0.30 19.12 -0.50
N ILE A 203 0.64 18.36 -1.54
CA ILE A 203 1.02 18.90 -2.86
C ILE A 203 -0.12 19.74 -3.45
N THR A 204 -1.34 19.20 -3.48
CA THR A 204 -2.51 19.91 -4.01
C THR A 204 -2.85 21.17 -3.22
N SER A 205 -2.53 21.21 -1.91
CA SER A 205 -2.74 22.41 -1.07
C SER A 205 -1.86 23.62 -1.45
N PHE A 206 -0.81 23.44 -2.26
CA PHE A 206 0.00 24.54 -2.80
C PHE A 206 -0.65 25.23 -4.01
N TRP A 207 -1.65 24.61 -4.63
CA TRP A 207 -2.32 25.14 -5.82
C TRP A 207 -3.59 25.92 -5.48
N ILE A 208 -4.01 25.90 -4.22
CA ILE A 208 -5.09 26.73 -3.72
C ILE A 208 -4.49 28.09 -3.35
N PRO A 209 -4.93 29.19 -3.99
CA PRO A 209 -4.48 30.53 -3.63
C PRO A 209 -4.88 30.82 -2.19
N ALA A 210 -3.88 30.95 -1.31
CA ALA A 210 -4.08 31.51 0.02
C ALA A 210 -3.13 32.69 0.15
N SER A 211 -3.60 33.80 0.70
CA SER A 211 -2.78 34.91 1.17
C SER A 211 -1.96 34.46 2.39
N ALA A 212 -1.06 33.51 2.16
CA ALA A 212 -0.26 32.88 3.20
C ALA A 212 1.03 33.67 3.39
N GLY A 213 1.21 34.24 4.58
CA GLY A 213 2.48 34.84 4.98
C GLY A 213 3.66 33.86 4.89
N MET A 214 4.89 34.39 4.96
CA MET A 214 6.12 33.60 4.81
C MET A 214 6.21 32.44 5.82
N THR A 215 5.72 32.65 7.04
CA THR A 215 5.67 31.64 8.11
C THR A 215 4.74 30.46 7.78
N GLN A 216 3.55 30.74 7.25
CA GLN A 216 2.59 29.70 6.86
C GLN A 216 3.08 28.90 5.65
N THR A 217 3.76 29.57 4.73
CA THR A 217 4.44 28.91 3.61
C THR A 217 5.51 27.95 4.12
N ALA A 218 6.39 28.39 5.03
CA ALA A 218 7.44 27.53 5.61
C ALA A 218 6.85 26.29 6.32
N LYS A 219 5.75 26.45 7.08
CA LYS A 219 5.02 25.33 7.71
C LYS A 219 4.49 24.32 6.68
N LYS A 220 4.04 24.76 5.50
CA LYS A 220 3.59 23.84 4.44
C LYS A 220 4.76 23.00 3.89
N TYR A 221 5.91 23.63 3.60
CA TYR A 221 7.10 22.89 3.15
C TYR A 221 7.61 21.93 4.21
N PHE A 222 7.70 22.35 5.47
CA PHE A 222 8.14 21.49 6.56
C PHE A 222 7.27 20.23 6.66
N LYS A 223 5.93 20.38 6.66
CA LYS A 223 5.00 19.24 6.67
C LYS A 223 5.19 18.33 5.46
N LEU A 224 5.35 18.90 4.27
CA LEU A 224 5.55 18.15 3.03
C LEU A 224 6.82 17.30 3.07
N PHE A 225 7.94 17.91 3.46
CA PHE A 225 9.22 17.21 3.57
C PHE A 225 9.24 16.20 4.72
N PHE A 226 8.59 16.50 5.85
CA PHE A 226 8.43 15.55 6.95
C PHE A 226 7.65 14.30 6.52
N VAL A 227 6.53 14.46 5.81
CA VAL A 227 5.75 13.34 5.29
C VAL A 227 6.53 12.57 4.22
N LEU A 228 7.24 13.27 3.33
CA LEU A 228 8.11 12.62 2.33
C LEU A 228 9.22 11.82 3.01
N PHE A 229 9.84 12.36 4.05
CA PHE A 229 10.85 11.68 4.84
C PHE A 229 10.30 10.39 5.47
N LEU A 230 9.15 10.46 6.16
CA LEU A 230 8.52 9.28 6.74
C LEU A 230 8.17 8.23 5.67
N PHE A 231 7.65 8.67 4.53
CA PHE A 231 7.32 7.80 3.39
C PHE A 231 8.53 7.11 2.78
N LEU A 232 9.68 7.78 2.72
CA LEU A 232 10.93 7.21 2.20
C LEU A 232 11.65 6.32 3.23
N TRP A 233 11.54 6.67 4.52
CA TRP A 233 12.11 5.87 5.60
C TRP A 233 11.36 4.55 5.80
N SER A 234 10.10 4.43 5.36
CA SER A 234 9.35 3.18 5.46
C SER A 234 9.88 2.01 4.60
N LYS A 235 11.03 2.19 3.93
CA LYS A 235 11.93 1.18 3.30
C LYS A 235 11.23 0.29 2.26
N LYS A 236 10.43 0.90 1.39
CA LYS A 236 10.07 0.28 0.12
C LYS A 236 10.99 0.81 -0.98
N ILE A 237 11.69 -0.11 -1.64
CA ILE A 237 12.59 0.19 -2.75
C ILE A 237 11.74 0.65 -3.96
N GLY A 238 12.13 1.73 -4.62
CA GLY A 238 11.47 2.28 -5.81
C GLY A 238 10.64 3.54 -5.57
N TYR A 239 10.36 3.86 -4.31
CA TYR A 239 9.57 5.03 -3.93
C TYR A 239 10.40 6.31 -3.80
N GLU A 240 11.72 6.22 -3.96
CA GLU A 240 12.63 7.36 -3.97
C GLU A 240 12.17 8.44 -4.96
N THR A 241 11.65 8.05 -6.12
CA THR A 241 11.12 8.96 -7.16
C THR A 241 10.02 9.92 -6.68
N PHE A 242 9.44 9.71 -5.49
CA PHE A 242 8.49 10.66 -4.90
C PHE A 242 9.07 12.07 -4.70
N PHE A 243 10.39 12.24 -4.57
CA PHE A 243 10.98 13.58 -4.49
C PHE A 243 10.72 14.42 -5.75
N LEU A 244 10.53 13.79 -6.91
CA LEU A 244 10.28 14.48 -8.19
C LEU A 244 8.94 15.23 -8.18
N PHE A 245 7.95 14.77 -7.42
CA PHE A 245 6.67 15.47 -7.28
C PHE A 245 6.81 16.83 -6.58
N LEU A 246 7.92 17.09 -5.88
CA LEU A 246 8.21 18.41 -5.31
C LEU A 246 8.34 19.47 -6.40
N PHE A 247 8.71 19.12 -7.63
CA PHE A 247 8.79 20.09 -8.73
C PHE A 247 7.41 20.59 -9.20
N LEU A 248 6.30 19.98 -8.74
CA LEU A 248 4.94 20.42 -9.09
C LEU A 248 4.46 21.62 -8.25
N ILE A 249 5.13 21.92 -7.14
CA ILE A 249 4.81 23.07 -6.29
C ILE A 249 5.67 24.29 -6.68
N PRO A 250 5.23 25.53 -6.38
CA PRO A 250 6.06 26.70 -6.62
C PRO A 250 7.43 26.57 -5.94
N PHE A 251 8.51 26.90 -6.64
CA PHE A 251 9.85 26.80 -6.07
C PHE A 251 10.14 28.01 -5.17
N LYS A 252 10.30 27.78 -3.86
CA LYS A 252 10.73 28.82 -2.91
C LYS A 252 12.01 28.34 -2.23
N ILE A 253 13.14 28.91 -2.65
CA ILE A 253 14.50 28.47 -2.31
C ILE A 253 14.68 28.30 -0.80
N LYS A 254 14.44 29.35 -0.01
CA LYS A 254 14.68 29.34 1.45
C LYS A 254 13.97 28.19 2.19
N PRO A 255 12.62 28.05 2.13
CA PRO A 255 11.94 26.97 2.86
C PRO A 255 12.26 25.58 2.30
N MET A 256 12.52 25.44 1.00
CA MET A 256 12.95 24.17 0.42
C MET A 256 14.33 23.75 0.91
N MET A 257 15.33 24.64 0.87
CA MET A 257 16.68 24.38 1.36
C MET A 257 16.70 24.03 2.84
N ILE A 258 15.98 24.79 3.68
CA ILE A 258 15.90 24.51 5.11
C ILE A 258 15.30 23.12 5.34
N SER A 259 14.19 22.80 4.66
CA SER A 259 13.54 21.50 4.81
C SER A 259 14.42 20.34 4.29
N SER A 260 15.11 20.52 3.17
CA SER A 260 16.02 19.50 2.65
C SER A 260 17.23 19.29 3.55
N LEU A 261 17.84 20.36 4.06
CA LEU A 261 18.97 20.27 5.00
C LEU A 261 18.60 19.54 6.28
N ILE A 262 17.35 19.68 6.74
CA ILE A 262 16.86 18.95 7.92
C ILE A 262 16.69 17.46 7.60
N PHE A 263 16.00 17.09 6.51
CA PHE A 263 15.52 15.71 6.33
C PHE A 263 16.41 14.82 5.47
N VAL A 264 17.20 15.36 4.54
CA VAL A 264 18.09 14.56 3.69
C VAL A 264 19.15 13.79 4.49
N PRO A 265 19.81 14.37 5.51
CA PRO A 265 20.76 13.62 6.32
C PRO A 265 20.14 12.41 7.02
N PHE A 266 18.93 12.55 7.57
CA PHE A 266 18.22 11.43 8.20
C PHE A 266 17.80 10.36 7.19
N TYR A 267 17.41 10.75 5.98
CA TYR A 267 17.12 9.79 4.92
C TYR A 267 18.38 8.97 4.56
N ILE A 268 19.53 9.64 4.36
CA ILE A 268 20.80 8.95 4.07
C ILE A 268 21.17 8.01 5.22
N LEU A 269 21.09 8.48 6.46
CA LEU A 269 21.35 7.68 7.67
C LEU A 269 20.44 6.44 7.74
N SER A 270 19.16 6.57 7.37
CA SER A 270 18.23 5.45 7.36
C SER A 270 18.62 4.32 6.38
N LYS A 271 19.37 4.65 5.32
CA LYS A 271 19.81 3.71 4.29
C LYS A 271 21.13 3.03 4.63
N LEU A 272 21.96 3.61 5.50
CA LEU A 272 23.22 3.00 5.95
C LEU A 272 22.99 1.66 6.67
N ASN A 273 21.82 1.47 7.29
CA ASN A 273 21.42 0.21 7.92
C ASN A 273 20.93 -0.87 6.93
N GLY A 274 20.94 -0.59 5.62
CA GLY A 274 20.45 -1.48 4.56
C GLY A 274 21.47 -2.49 4.02
N SER A 275 22.71 -2.49 4.52
CA SER A 275 23.80 -3.36 4.05
C SER A 275 23.48 -4.85 4.09
N TYR A 276 22.64 -5.28 5.05
CA TYR A 276 22.24 -6.68 5.22
C TYR A 276 21.35 -7.20 4.09
N ASP A 277 20.44 -6.38 3.54
CA ASP A 277 19.54 -6.77 2.44
C ASP A 277 20.30 -6.98 1.12
N LEU A 278 21.26 -6.09 0.86
CA LEU A 278 22.11 -6.20 -0.32
C LEU A 278 22.91 -7.51 -0.25
N GLN A 279 23.44 -7.84 0.92
CA GLN A 279 24.26 -9.04 1.09
C GLN A 279 23.44 -10.34 1.01
N SER A 280 22.22 -10.39 1.56
CA SER A 280 21.34 -11.55 1.39
C SER A 280 20.95 -11.75 -0.09
N SER A 281 20.68 -10.66 -0.82
CA SER A 281 20.39 -10.74 -2.26
C SER A 281 21.59 -11.22 -3.08
N LEU A 282 22.82 -10.85 -2.70
CA LEU A 282 24.05 -11.28 -3.37
C LEU A 282 24.44 -12.74 -3.08
N SER A 283 23.96 -13.31 -1.97
CA SER A 283 24.19 -14.72 -1.63
C SER A 283 23.23 -15.70 -2.31
N SER A 284 22.20 -15.19 -2.99
CA SER A 284 21.22 -16.05 -3.65
C SER A 284 21.79 -16.63 -4.94
N GLN A 285 21.66 -17.93 -5.15
CA GLN A 285 22.14 -18.60 -6.38
C GLN A 285 21.22 -18.35 -7.58
N VAL A 286 19.96 -17.98 -7.35
CA VAL A 286 18.92 -17.83 -8.38
C VAL A 286 18.82 -16.37 -8.87
N ILE A 287 18.96 -15.40 -7.96
CA ILE A 287 18.88 -13.97 -8.27
C ILE A 287 20.27 -13.37 -8.09
N ASN A 288 20.86 -12.87 -9.18
CA ASN A 288 22.15 -12.19 -9.13
C ASN A 288 22.01 -10.75 -9.60
N PRO A 289 21.91 -9.77 -8.66
CA PRO A 289 21.76 -8.36 -9.01
C PRO A 289 22.89 -7.82 -9.90
N ILE A 290 24.13 -8.29 -9.70
CA ILE A 290 25.28 -7.83 -10.49
C ILE A 290 25.14 -8.29 -11.95
N GLN A 291 24.73 -9.55 -12.17
CA GLN A 291 24.46 -10.06 -13.51
C GLN A 291 23.32 -9.29 -14.18
N GLN A 292 22.21 -9.06 -13.47
CA GLN A 292 21.09 -8.30 -14.02
C GLN A 292 21.49 -6.87 -14.41
N ILE A 293 22.24 -6.18 -13.56
CA ILE A 293 22.78 -4.85 -13.86
C ILE A 293 23.71 -4.92 -15.09
N SER A 294 24.62 -5.90 -15.14
CA SER A 294 25.53 -6.06 -16.29
C SER A 294 24.77 -6.31 -17.60
N PHE A 295 23.67 -7.06 -17.56
CA PHE A 295 22.81 -7.30 -18.71
C PHE A 295 22.09 -6.02 -19.16
N LEU A 296 21.57 -5.21 -18.24
CA LEU A 296 20.90 -3.95 -18.58
C LEU A 296 21.85 -2.95 -19.25
N PHE A 297 23.13 -2.92 -18.83
CA PHE A 297 24.12 -1.98 -19.36
C PHE A 297 24.92 -2.51 -20.56
N SER A 298 24.86 -3.81 -20.87
CA SER A 298 25.57 -4.37 -22.03
C SER A 298 25.03 -3.87 -23.37
N ASN A 299 23.74 -3.52 -23.43
CA ASN A 299 23.11 -2.91 -24.58
C ASN A 299 21.95 -1.99 -24.13
N PRO A 300 21.90 -0.70 -24.51
CA PRO A 300 20.80 0.19 -24.14
C PRO A 300 19.42 -0.30 -24.58
N VAL A 301 19.35 -1.13 -25.62
CA VAL A 301 18.12 -1.78 -26.07
C VAL A 301 17.57 -2.73 -24.99
N ASN A 302 18.41 -3.36 -24.17
CA ASN A 302 17.98 -4.30 -23.13
C ASN A 302 17.08 -3.63 -22.09
N LEU A 303 17.41 -2.39 -21.68
CA LEU A 303 16.56 -1.61 -20.78
C LEU A 303 15.15 -1.43 -21.36
N ILE A 304 15.06 -1.03 -22.63
CA ILE A 304 13.79 -0.80 -23.32
C ILE A 304 13.03 -2.12 -23.46
N THR A 305 13.72 -3.20 -23.88
CA THR A 305 13.12 -4.54 -24.02
C THR A 305 12.55 -5.03 -22.70
N VAL A 306 13.30 -4.97 -21.60
CA VAL A 306 12.82 -5.39 -20.28
C VAL A 306 11.57 -4.60 -19.88
N ILE A 307 11.60 -3.28 -20.02
CA ILE A 307 10.45 -2.43 -19.65
C ILE A 307 9.24 -2.77 -20.51
N MET A 308 9.39 -2.84 -21.84
CA MET A 308 8.27 -3.08 -22.76
C MET A 308 7.70 -4.48 -22.62
N THR A 309 8.56 -5.51 -22.61
CA THR A 309 8.15 -6.92 -22.41
C THR A 309 7.45 -7.08 -21.07
N THR A 310 8.02 -6.55 -19.98
CA THR A 310 7.37 -6.57 -18.66
C THR A 310 6.02 -5.87 -18.68
N THR A 311 5.96 -4.67 -19.27
CA THR A 311 4.71 -3.89 -19.35
C THR A 311 3.63 -4.71 -20.05
N VAL A 312 3.91 -5.23 -21.25
CA VAL A 312 2.94 -5.99 -22.05
C VAL A 312 2.46 -7.24 -21.32
N HIS A 313 3.39 -8.04 -20.78
CA HIS A 313 3.02 -9.29 -20.09
C HIS A 313 2.30 -9.07 -18.75
N ARG A 314 2.61 -7.98 -18.03
CA ARG A 314 2.09 -7.75 -16.68
C ARG A 314 0.99 -6.70 -16.59
N PHE A 315 0.65 -6.00 -17.68
CA PHE A 315 -0.29 -4.88 -17.67
C PHE A 315 -1.64 -5.24 -17.02
N THR A 316 -2.29 -6.29 -17.52
CA THR A 316 -3.59 -6.75 -17.01
C THR A 316 -3.50 -7.14 -15.53
N PHE A 317 -2.43 -7.84 -15.16
CA PHE A 317 -2.17 -8.22 -13.77
C PHE A 317 -1.99 -6.99 -12.88
N TYR A 318 -1.25 -5.97 -13.31
CA TYR A 318 -1.08 -4.73 -12.54
C TYR A 318 -2.40 -3.99 -12.33
N LEU A 319 -3.26 -3.92 -13.36
CA LEU A 319 -4.57 -3.28 -13.22
C LEU A 319 -5.50 -4.06 -12.28
N GLN A 320 -5.59 -5.37 -12.44
CA GLN A 320 -6.45 -6.21 -11.61
C GLN A 320 -5.96 -6.23 -10.15
N SER A 321 -4.65 -6.42 -9.93
CA SER A 321 -4.07 -6.42 -8.57
C SER A 321 -4.02 -5.04 -7.93
N LEU A 322 -4.19 -3.95 -8.68
CA LEU A 322 -4.40 -2.61 -8.13
C LEU A 322 -5.82 -2.45 -7.55
N ILE A 323 -6.82 -3.11 -8.15
CA ILE A 323 -8.20 -3.09 -7.66
C ILE A 323 -8.38 -4.12 -6.55
N GLY A 324 -8.01 -5.38 -6.77
CA GLY A 324 -8.21 -6.45 -5.78
C GLY A 324 -7.92 -7.85 -6.31
N ILE A 325 -6.65 -8.25 -6.31
CA ILE A 325 -6.22 -9.65 -6.25
C ILE A 325 -5.65 -9.85 -4.85
N PHE A 326 -6.23 -10.77 -4.10
CA PHE A 326 -5.99 -10.98 -2.67
C PHE A 326 -5.22 -12.29 -2.43
N GLY A 327 -5.07 -12.66 -1.15
CA GLY A 327 -4.30 -13.84 -0.79
C GLY A 327 -2.81 -13.65 -1.10
N TRP A 328 -2.18 -14.73 -1.52
CA TRP A 328 -0.86 -14.73 -2.15
C TRP A 328 -0.95 -14.51 -3.68
N LEU A 329 -1.83 -13.58 -4.09
CA LEU A 329 -2.18 -13.27 -5.48
C LEU A 329 -2.93 -14.37 -6.23
N GLU A 330 -3.72 -15.16 -5.50
CA GLU A 330 -4.33 -16.39 -6.01
C GLU A 330 -5.77 -16.21 -6.48
N TYR A 331 -6.50 -15.28 -5.84
CA TYR A 331 -7.92 -15.09 -6.10
C TYR A 331 -8.25 -13.59 -6.15
N GLY A 332 -9.24 -13.25 -6.96
CA GLY A 332 -9.66 -11.88 -7.17
C GLY A 332 -11.17 -11.71 -7.04
N LEU A 333 -11.62 -10.52 -7.37
CA LEU A 333 -13.05 -10.22 -7.50
C LEU A 333 -13.62 -10.83 -8.79
N ASP A 334 -14.94 -10.90 -8.86
CA ASP A 334 -15.63 -11.30 -10.08
C ASP A 334 -15.49 -10.22 -11.19
N PRO A 335 -15.69 -10.57 -12.48
CA PRO A 335 -15.55 -9.63 -13.59
C PRO A 335 -16.45 -8.38 -13.51
N LEU A 336 -17.66 -8.50 -12.97
CA LEU A 336 -18.59 -7.37 -12.84
C LEU A 336 -18.10 -6.39 -11.77
N SER A 337 -17.50 -6.86 -10.69
CA SER A 337 -16.82 -5.99 -9.71
C SER A 337 -15.70 -5.16 -10.34
N TYR A 338 -14.83 -5.77 -11.16
CA TYR A 338 -13.79 -5.01 -11.88
C TYR A 338 -14.38 -3.98 -12.83
N LEU A 339 -15.45 -4.34 -13.57
CA LEU A 339 -16.17 -3.41 -14.43
C LEU A 339 -16.73 -2.22 -13.64
N LEU A 340 -17.36 -2.47 -12.49
CA LEU A 340 -17.94 -1.43 -11.64
C LEU A 340 -16.88 -0.48 -11.07
N TYR A 341 -15.71 -0.98 -10.66
CA TYR A 341 -14.58 -0.11 -10.27
C TYR A 341 -14.03 0.68 -11.47
N GLY A 342 -13.97 0.08 -12.66
CA GLY A 342 -13.63 0.78 -13.90
C GLY A 342 -14.60 1.91 -14.25
N LEU A 343 -15.91 1.67 -14.11
CA LEU A 343 -16.94 2.70 -14.27
C LEU A 343 -16.84 3.78 -13.19
N PHE A 344 -16.52 3.42 -11.94
CA PHE A 344 -16.29 4.39 -10.88
C PHE A 344 -15.05 5.26 -11.17
N PHE A 345 -13.98 4.68 -11.71
CA PHE A 345 -12.80 5.42 -12.17
C PHE A 345 -13.15 6.44 -13.26
N VAL A 346 -13.91 6.01 -14.29
CA VAL A 346 -14.40 6.92 -15.34
C VAL A 346 -15.27 8.03 -14.75
N TYR A 347 -16.18 7.71 -13.83
CA TYR A 347 -16.99 8.70 -13.11
C TYR A 347 -16.13 9.74 -12.38
N VAL A 348 -15.07 9.30 -11.69
CA VAL A 348 -14.14 10.20 -11.00
C VAL A 348 -13.46 11.14 -11.99
N ILE A 349 -12.97 10.66 -13.13
CA ILE A 349 -12.35 11.49 -14.17
C ILE A 349 -13.34 12.54 -14.67
N VAL A 350 -14.56 12.13 -15.04
CA VAL A 350 -15.58 13.02 -15.60
C VAL A 350 -15.98 14.12 -14.61
N GLU A 351 -16.17 13.77 -13.33
CA GLU A 351 -16.58 14.72 -12.30
C GLU A 351 -15.47 15.67 -11.84
N THR A 352 -14.21 15.28 -12.00
CA THR A 352 -13.06 16.08 -11.54
C THR A 352 -12.38 16.87 -12.67
N ARG A 353 -12.72 16.63 -13.93
CA ARG A 353 -12.09 17.28 -15.11
C ARG A 353 -12.07 18.80 -15.07
N HIS A 354 -13.11 19.44 -14.53
CA HIS A 354 -13.20 20.91 -14.45
C HIS A 354 -12.70 21.47 -13.11
N ALA A 355 -12.26 20.61 -12.20
CA ALA A 355 -11.99 20.99 -10.83
C ALA A 355 -10.60 21.65 -10.67
N SER A 356 -9.66 21.42 -11.58
CA SER A 356 -8.36 22.11 -11.57
C SER A 356 -7.69 22.06 -12.94
N SER A 357 -7.23 23.21 -13.43
CA SER A 357 -6.38 23.30 -14.62
C SER A 357 -4.94 23.58 -14.20
N LEU A 358 -4.03 22.66 -14.52
CA LEU A 358 -2.60 22.84 -14.32
C LEU A 358 -1.99 23.51 -15.56
N HIS A 359 -0.95 24.32 -15.36
CA HIS A 359 -0.15 24.84 -16.46
C HIS A 359 0.53 23.70 -17.22
N LYS A 360 0.67 23.82 -18.56
CA LYS A 360 1.23 22.77 -19.44
C LYS A 360 2.54 22.18 -18.93
N ASN A 361 3.47 23.01 -18.47
CA ASN A 361 4.77 22.56 -17.94
C ASN A 361 4.62 21.61 -16.75
N LYS A 362 3.64 21.86 -15.86
CA LYS A 362 3.37 20.98 -14.71
C LYS A 362 2.73 19.66 -15.14
N ILE A 363 1.93 19.65 -16.22
CA ILE A 363 1.36 18.44 -16.80
C ILE A 363 2.48 17.56 -17.36
N ILE A 364 3.41 18.14 -18.13
CA ILE A 364 4.57 17.44 -18.68
C ILE A 364 5.44 16.87 -17.56
N LEU A 365 5.74 17.68 -16.54
CA LEU A 365 6.51 17.24 -15.40
C LEU A 365 5.82 16.11 -14.61
N LEU A 366 4.51 16.18 -14.40
CA LEU A 366 3.72 15.13 -13.76
C LEU A 366 3.80 13.82 -14.57
N PHE A 367 3.65 13.91 -15.89
CA PHE A 367 3.80 12.77 -16.79
C PHE A 367 5.20 12.14 -16.71
N ILE A 368 6.26 12.95 -16.85
CA ILE A 368 7.65 12.49 -16.76
C ILE A 368 7.92 11.84 -15.40
N THR A 369 7.45 12.46 -14.32
CA THR A 369 7.61 11.94 -12.95
C THR A 369 6.97 10.56 -12.81
N LEU A 370 5.74 10.38 -13.30
CA LEU A 370 5.04 9.09 -13.26
C LEU A 370 5.75 8.02 -14.10
N ILE A 371 6.23 8.37 -15.30
CA ILE A 371 6.99 7.45 -16.16
C ILE A 371 8.31 7.02 -15.50
N ILE A 372 9.08 7.97 -14.96
CA ILE A 372 10.32 7.68 -14.23
C ILE A 372 10.03 6.77 -13.03
N SER A 373 8.96 7.06 -12.28
CA SER A 373 8.56 6.24 -11.12
C SER A 373 8.23 4.81 -11.53
N TYR A 374 7.46 4.62 -12.61
CA TYR A 374 7.12 3.31 -13.14
C TYR A 374 8.36 2.53 -13.58
N VAL A 375 9.20 3.14 -14.41
CA VAL A 375 10.43 2.52 -14.91
C VAL A 375 11.35 2.14 -13.76
N PHE A 376 11.51 3.01 -12.77
CA PHE A 376 12.38 2.76 -11.63
C PHE A 376 11.89 1.56 -10.79
N ILE A 377 10.58 1.46 -10.53
CA ILE A 377 9.99 0.31 -9.82
C ILE A 377 10.21 -1.00 -10.61
N VAL A 378 9.99 -0.99 -11.92
CA VAL A 378 10.17 -2.16 -12.79
C VAL A 378 11.63 -2.60 -12.82
N LEU A 379 12.57 -1.68 -13.03
CA LEU A 379 13.99 -2.00 -13.09
C LEU A 379 14.54 -2.50 -11.76
N LEU A 380 14.09 -1.95 -10.63
CA LEU A 380 14.50 -2.45 -9.32
C LEU A 380 13.98 -3.87 -9.06
N ALA A 381 12.75 -4.17 -9.46
CA ALA A 381 12.24 -5.52 -9.37
C ALA A 381 12.95 -6.49 -10.33
N PHE A 382 13.35 -6.02 -11.50
CA PHE A 382 14.19 -6.79 -12.41
C PHE A 382 15.55 -7.13 -11.77
N VAL A 383 16.20 -6.15 -11.13
CA VAL A 383 17.53 -6.36 -10.53
C VAL A 383 17.47 -7.23 -9.28
N PHE A 384 16.49 -7.01 -8.40
CA PHE A 384 16.49 -7.61 -7.06
C PHE A 384 15.55 -8.80 -6.87
N ASN A 385 14.58 -9.02 -7.77
CA ASN A 385 13.55 -10.05 -7.59
C ASN A 385 13.41 -11.00 -8.79
N THR A 386 14.20 -10.82 -9.85
CA THR A 386 14.03 -11.57 -11.10
C THR A 386 15.21 -12.49 -11.35
N GLU A 387 14.91 -13.73 -11.73
CA GLU A 387 15.91 -14.75 -12.03
C GLU A 387 16.74 -14.38 -13.26
N SER A 388 18.04 -14.68 -13.22
CA SER A 388 18.96 -14.41 -14.32
C SER A 388 18.51 -15.10 -15.62
N GLY A 389 18.51 -14.36 -16.74
CA GLY A 389 18.17 -14.89 -18.07
C GLY A 389 16.72 -14.69 -18.50
N THR A 390 15.84 -14.16 -17.64
CA THR A 390 14.47 -13.77 -18.01
C THR A 390 14.39 -12.29 -18.39
N LEU A 391 13.49 -11.92 -19.32
CA LEU A 391 13.30 -10.54 -19.77
C LEU A 391 12.11 -9.83 -19.10
N THR A 392 11.34 -10.55 -18.29
CA THR A 392 10.15 -10.02 -17.61
C THR A 392 10.47 -9.79 -16.15
N ALA A 393 10.25 -8.58 -15.62
CA ALA A 393 10.45 -8.35 -14.19
C ALA A 393 9.35 -9.04 -13.36
N HIS A 394 9.78 -9.77 -12.33
CA HIS A 394 8.92 -10.46 -11.36
C HIS A 394 8.83 -9.69 -10.03
N GLY A 395 7.81 -9.99 -9.22
CA GLY A 395 7.64 -9.41 -7.88
C GLY A 395 6.98 -8.02 -7.80
N VAL A 396 6.78 -7.33 -8.94
CA VAL A 396 5.97 -6.10 -8.99
C VAL A 396 4.49 -6.44 -8.95
N GLN A 397 3.71 -5.67 -8.19
CA GLN A 397 2.27 -5.85 -8.08
C GLN A 397 1.53 -4.51 -8.22
N GLY A 398 0.26 -4.56 -8.61
CA GLY A 398 -0.61 -3.39 -8.75
C GLY A 398 -0.70 -2.55 -7.47
N ARG A 399 -0.62 -3.19 -6.29
CA ARG A 399 -0.62 -2.52 -4.99
C ARG A 399 0.52 -1.51 -4.81
N TYR A 400 1.63 -1.68 -5.54
CA TYR A 400 2.78 -0.77 -5.47
C TYR A 400 2.48 0.59 -6.11
N PHE A 401 1.46 0.67 -6.96
CA PHE A 401 1.07 1.89 -7.64
C PHE A 401 -0.06 2.66 -6.93
N ILE A 402 -0.64 2.12 -5.84
CA ILE A 402 -1.72 2.79 -5.08
C ILE A 402 -1.31 4.20 -4.60
N PRO A 403 -0.11 4.43 -4.02
CA PRO A 403 0.32 5.78 -3.63
C PRO A 403 0.43 6.77 -4.81
N PHE A 404 0.66 6.27 -6.03
CA PHE A 404 0.76 7.09 -7.24
C PHE A 404 -0.60 7.31 -7.92
N LEU A 405 -1.59 6.47 -7.64
CA LEU A 405 -2.90 6.51 -8.30
C LEU A 405 -3.60 7.88 -8.26
N PRO A 406 -3.57 8.66 -7.16
CA PRO A 406 -4.15 10.00 -7.16
C PRO A 406 -3.52 10.93 -8.20
N PHE A 407 -2.21 10.80 -8.41
CA PHE A 407 -1.44 11.57 -9.39
C PHE A 407 -1.73 11.10 -10.83
N VAL A 408 -1.90 9.78 -11.03
CA VAL A 408 -2.32 9.21 -12.32
C VAL A 408 -3.70 9.73 -12.72
N ILE A 409 -4.67 9.69 -11.79
CA ILE A 409 -6.02 10.23 -12.02
C ILE A 409 -5.93 11.72 -12.36
N LEU A 410 -5.16 12.49 -11.58
CA LEU A 410 -4.98 13.92 -11.82
C LEU A 410 -4.42 14.20 -13.23
N LEU A 411 -3.45 13.42 -13.70
CA LEU A 411 -2.88 13.55 -15.03
C LEU A 411 -3.94 13.31 -16.13
N ILE A 412 -4.71 12.22 -16.03
CA ILE A 412 -5.76 11.86 -17.00
C ILE A 412 -6.86 12.93 -17.04
N VAL A 413 -7.22 13.47 -15.87
CA VAL A 413 -8.15 14.60 -15.73
C VAL A 413 -7.67 15.81 -16.53
N GLN A 414 -6.37 16.11 -16.57
CA GLN A 414 -5.86 17.24 -17.38
C GLN A 414 -6.01 17.02 -18.89
N PHE A 415 -5.85 15.79 -19.39
CA PHE A 415 -5.99 15.49 -20.82
C PHE A 415 -7.45 15.46 -21.29
N THR A 416 -8.39 15.19 -20.39
CA THR A 416 -9.82 15.04 -20.70
C THR A 416 -10.62 16.34 -20.62
N GLN A 417 -10.00 17.46 -20.24
CA GLN A 417 -10.67 18.77 -20.07
C GLN A 417 -11.36 19.29 -21.32
N LYS A 418 -10.79 19.02 -22.50
CA LYS A 418 -11.28 19.52 -23.79
C LYS A 418 -12.37 18.66 -24.42
N ILE A 419 -12.66 17.49 -23.86
CA ILE A 419 -13.64 16.56 -24.41
C ILE A 419 -15.05 17.06 -24.06
N LYS A 420 -15.78 17.56 -25.08
CA LYS A 420 -17.21 17.89 -24.94
C LYS A 420 -18.00 16.60 -24.73
N TYR A 421 -18.74 16.52 -23.64
CA TYR A 421 -19.60 15.37 -23.34
C TYR A 421 -21.06 15.69 -23.65
N LEU A 422 -21.79 14.68 -24.12
CA LEU A 422 -23.23 14.72 -24.39
C LEU A 422 -24.04 14.97 -23.10
N LYS A 423 -25.11 15.76 -23.20
CA LYS A 423 -25.99 16.14 -22.09
C LYS A 423 -26.38 14.95 -21.19
N ASN A 424 -26.48 15.23 -19.89
CA ASN A 424 -27.02 14.34 -18.86
C ASN A 424 -28.33 13.67 -19.32
N ILE A 425 -28.36 12.34 -19.30
CA ILE A 425 -29.61 11.59 -19.27
C ILE A 425 -30.31 11.94 -17.95
N LYS A 426 -31.48 12.56 -18.01
CA LYS A 426 -32.29 12.89 -16.83
C LYS A 426 -32.92 11.60 -16.27
N ILE A 427 -32.16 10.87 -15.47
CA ILE A 427 -32.68 9.76 -14.66
C ILE A 427 -33.26 10.33 -13.37
N ASN A 428 -34.43 9.84 -12.94
CA ASN A 428 -35.07 10.23 -11.69
C ASN A 428 -34.08 10.13 -10.51
N GLY A 429 -34.09 11.15 -9.65
CA GLY A 429 -33.20 11.26 -8.49
C GLY A 429 -33.26 10.04 -7.58
N CYS A 430 -34.46 9.50 -7.34
CA CYS A 430 -34.70 8.33 -6.50
C CYS A 430 -34.11 7.05 -7.12
N VAL A 431 -34.38 6.82 -8.41
CA VAL A 431 -33.86 5.67 -9.18
C VAL A 431 -32.33 5.65 -9.16
N LYS A 432 -31.68 6.80 -9.36
CA LYS A 432 -30.21 6.91 -9.27
C LYS A 432 -29.67 6.56 -7.87
N ASN A 433 -30.36 6.96 -6.79
CA ASN A 433 -29.94 6.60 -5.42
C ASN A 433 -30.02 5.09 -5.21
N PHE A 434 -31.13 4.49 -5.65
CA PHE A 434 -31.37 3.06 -5.51
C PHE A 434 -30.31 2.23 -6.25
N PHE A 435 -29.99 2.58 -7.50
CA PHE A 435 -28.90 1.92 -8.24
C PHE A 435 -27.53 2.08 -7.57
N CYS A 436 -27.20 3.27 -7.07
CA CYS A 436 -25.94 3.48 -6.35
C CYS A 436 -25.86 2.63 -5.07
N LEU A 437 -26.96 2.51 -4.33
CA LEU A 437 -27.04 1.64 -3.16
C LEU A 437 -26.85 0.17 -3.55
N LEU A 438 -27.52 -0.30 -4.61
CA LEU A 438 -27.35 -1.66 -5.11
C LEU A 438 -25.91 -1.95 -5.52
N ILE A 439 -25.23 -1.00 -6.18
CA ILE A 439 -23.81 -1.13 -6.53
C ILE A 439 -22.94 -1.27 -5.27
N VAL A 440 -23.17 -0.44 -4.25
CA VAL A 440 -22.43 -0.52 -2.98
C VAL A 440 -22.65 -1.87 -2.31
N ILE A 441 -23.90 -2.31 -2.20
CA ILE A 441 -24.25 -3.62 -1.61
C ILE A 441 -23.59 -4.75 -2.40
N TYR A 442 -23.67 -4.71 -3.73
CA TYR A 442 -23.06 -5.70 -4.61
C TYR A 442 -21.54 -5.80 -4.43
N LEU A 443 -20.83 -4.66 -4.37
CA LEU A 443 -19.39 -4.67 -4.18
C LEU A 443 -18.98 -5.24 -2.81
N ILE A 444 -19.77 -4.99 -1.76
CA ILE A 444 -19.57 -5.59 -0.44
C ILE A 444 -19.79 -7.10 -0.51
N SER A 445 -20.90 -7.54 -1.10
CA SER A 445 -21.24 -8.96 -1.20
C SER A 445 -20.27 -9.74 -2.07
N ALA A 446 -19.80 -9.15 -3.18
CA ALA A 446 -18.79 -9.73 -4.05
C ALA A 446 -17.44 -9.92 -3.32
N THR A 447 -17.03 -8.91 -2.54
CA THR A 447 -15.81 -9.01 -1.72
C THR A 447 -15.96 -10.09 -0.64
N PHE A 448 -17.10 -10.10 0.06
CA PHE A 448 -17.41 -11.14 1.04
C PHE A 448 -17.36 -12.53 0.41
N TYR A 449 -18.05 -12.73 -0.72
CA TYR A 449 -18.12 -14.00 -1.43
C TYR A 449 -16.74 -14.46 -1.90
N SER A 450 -15.93 -13.56 -2.46
CA SER A 450 -14.56 -13.87 -2.91
C SER A 450 -13.67 -14.37 -1.76
N VAL A 451 -13.70 -13.68 -0.61
CA VAL A 451 -12.94 -14.10 0.59
C VAL A 451 -13.50 -15.40 1.18
N PHE A 452 -14.82 -15.49 1.30
CA PHE A 452 -15.49 -16.67 1.86
C PHE A 452 -15.18 -17.90 1.02
N ASN A 453 -15.42 -17.84 -0.29
CA ASN A 453 -15.18 -18.93 -1.23
C ASN A 453 -13.69 -19.31 -1.34
N ARG A 454 -12.72 -18.47 -0.96
CA ARG A 454 -11.32 -18.90 -0.89
C ARG A 454 -11.04 -19.73 0.36
N TYR A 455 -11.50 -19.31 1.53
CA TYR A 455 -11.02 -19.83 2.81
C TYR A 455 -11.99 -20.74 3.56
N TYR A 456 -13.29 -20.65 3.28
CA TYR A 456 -14.38 -21.39 3.92
C TYR A 456 -15.17 -22.14 2.86
#